data_AF-A0A7Y3FNL0-F1
#
_entry.id   AF-A0A7Y3FNL0-F1
#
_cell.length_a   1.000
_cell.length_b   1.000
_cell.length_c   1.000
_cell.angle_alpha   90.00
_cell.angle_beta   90.00
_cell.angle_gamma   90.00
#
_symmetry.space_group_name_H-M   'P 1'
#
loop_
_entity.id
_entity.type
_entity.pdbx_description
1 polymer ?
#
loop_
_entity_poly.entity_id
_entity_poly.type
_entity_poly.pdbx_seq_one_letter_code
_entity_poly.pdbx_strand_id
1 'polypeptide(L)'
;MIVRTLSVVAAVFVAIAATPHAQEAPPLLGFSAPSAVEQYELERRFDEQLQADNLREWMRLLTAEPFWTGSPYNREMAEWTAEQFRDWGFDVEIEEYQVLYPLPRIRELELLSPTRYTAMLREPPVEGDATSAIEENRLPTYNAFSADGDVTAELVYVNQGVPADYEVLENMGIDVE
;
A
#
# COMPACT_ATOMS: atom_id res chain seq x y z
N MET A 1 -70.29 57.66 -16.41
CA MET A 1 -71.70 57.35 -16.13
C MET A 1 -71.95 55.93 -16.62
N ILE A 2 -72.41 55.03 -15.72
CA ILE A 2 -72.95 53.67 -15.97
C ILE A 2 -71.87 52.61 -16.32
N VAL A 3 -71.39 51.68 -15.46
CA VAL A 3 -71.95 50.69 -14.50
C VAL A 3 -72.14 49.28 -15.13
N ARG A 4 -71.66 48.25 -14.39
CA ARG A 4 -71.93 46.77 -14.45
C ARG A 4 -71.14 45.96 -15.50
N THR A 5 -70.63 44.74 -15.26
CA THR A 5 -70.92 43.70 -14.24
C THR A 5 -69.80 42.65 -14.18
N LEU A 6 -69.74 41.95 -13.03
CA LEU A 6 -69.00 40.74 -12.66
C LEU A 6 -68.83 39.67 -13.77
N SER A 7 -67.72 38.92 -13.69
CA SER A 7 -67.76 37.46 -13.53
C SER A 7 -66.42 36.93 -13.00
N VAL A 8 -66.49 36.41 -11.77
CA VAL A 8 -65.43 35.69 -11.05
C VAL A 8 -65.37 34.27 -11.61
N VAL A 9 -64.22 33.87 -12.16
CA VAL A 9 -63.92 32.47 -12.46
C VAL A 9 -62.93 31.98 -11.42
N ALA A 10 -63.44 31.21 -10.46
CA ALA A 10 -62.63 30.54 -9.46
C ALA A 10 -61.92 29.33 -10.11
N ALA A 11 -60.63 29.49 -10.41
CA ALA A 11 -59.76 28.37 -10.76
C ALA A 11 -59.31 27.67 -9.47
N VAL A 12 -59.96 26.56 -9.14
CA VAL A 12 -59.50 25.65 -8.06
C VAL A 12 -58.29 24.88 -8.59
N PHE A 13 -57.09 25.38 -8.29
CA PHE A 13 -55.86 24.60 -8.44
C PHE A 13 -55.81 23.58 -7.29
N VAL A 14 -56.08 22.31 -7.58
CA VAL A 14 -55.76 21.21 -6.69
C VAL A 14 -54.24 21.03 -6.71
N ALA A 15 -53.57 21.62 -5.73
CA ALA A 15 -52.18 21.31 -5.45
C ALA A 15 -52.13 19.88 -4.89
N ILE A 16 -51.83 18.91 -5.74
CA ILE A 16 -51.35 17.60 -5.30
C ILE A 16 -50.00 17.89 -4.67
N ALA A 17 -49.97 18.03 -3.35
CA ALA A 17 -48.74 17.96 -2.58
C ALA A 17 -48.20 16.55 -2.81
N ALA A 18 -47.24 16.43 -3.73
CA ALA A 18 -46.36 15.27 -3.75
C ALA A 18 -45.63 15.30 -2.41
N THR A 19 -46.14 14.56 -1.44
CA THR A 19 -45.34 14.18 -0.28
C THR A 19 -44.13 13.46 -0.86
N PRO A 20 -42.89 13.91 -0.61
CA PRO A 20 -41.74 13.11 -0.99
C PRO A 20 -41.95 11.76 -0.31
N HIS A 21 -42.14 10.70 -1.10
CA HIS A 21 -42.01 9.36 -0.59
C HIS A 21 -40.60 9.31 -0.01
N ALA A 22 -40.48 9.21 1.30
CA ALA A 22 -39.23 8.85 1.93
C ALA A 22 -38.87 7.50 1.30
N GLN A 23 -37.87 7.52 0.42
CA GLN A 23 -37.38 6.31 -0.20
C GLN A 23 -36.84 5.46 0.95
N GLU A 24 -37.55 4.39 1.30
CA GLU A 24 -37.11 3.48 2.36
C GLU A 24 -35.71 3.01 1.99
N ALA A 25 -34.75 3.29 2.88
CA ALA A 25 -33.38 2.88 2.68
C ALA A 25 -33.34 1.35 2.49
N PRO A 26 -32.45 0.83 1.62
CA PRO A 26 -32.32 -0.62 1.43
C PRO A 26 -32.16 -1.33 2.78
N PRO A 27 -32.76 -2.52 2.97
CA PRO A 27 -32.62 -3.22 4.24
C PRO A 27 -31.15 -3.58 4.48
N LEU A 28 -30.60 -3.09 5.60
CA LEU A 28 -29.23 -3.38 6.02
C LEU A 28 -29.23 -4.53 7.02
N LEU A 29 -28.43 -5.58 6.75
CA LEU A 29 -28.39 -6.78 7.58
C LEU A 29 -27.97 -6.44 9.01
N GLY A 30 -28.79 -6.84 9.98
CA GLY A 30 -28.53 -6.57 11.41
C GLY A 30 -29.05 -5.23 11.92
N PHE A 31 -29.69 -4.41 11.07
CA PHE A 31 -30.28 -3.12 11.44
C PHE A 31 -31.81 -3.17 11.38
N SER A 32 -32.46 -2.42 12.28
CA SER A 32 -33.86 -2.04 12.10
C SER A 32 -34.01 -1.03 10.97
N ALA A 33 -35.20 -0.89 10.38
CA ALA A 33 -35.41 0.05 9.28
C ALA A 33 -35.02 1.52 9.64
N PRO A 34 -35.38 2.07 10.82
CA PRO A 34 -34.92 3.41 11.21
C PRO A 34 -33.39 3.50 11.37
N SER A 35 -32.76 2.51 12.02
CA SER A 35 -31.30 2.52 12.22
C SER A 35 -30.50 2.33 10.92
N ALA A 36 -31.08 1.67 9.92
CA ALA A 36 -30.46 1.54 8.60
C ALA A 36 -30.37 2.91 7.91
N VAL A 37 -31.40 3.75 8.03
CA VAL A 37 -31.38 5.13 7.50
C VAL A 37 -30.27 5.95 8.16
N GLU A 38 -30.19 5.93 9.49
CA GLU A 38 -29.13 6.63 10.24
C GLU A 38 -27.73 6.16 9.85
N GLN A 39 -27.56 4.85 9.64
CA GLN A 39 -26.29 4.26 9.22
C GLN A 39 -25.88 4.73 7.81
N TYR A 40 -26.78 4.71 6.83
CA TYR A 40 -26.46 5.20 5.49
C TYR A 40 -26.17 6.71 5.46
N GLU A 41 -26.85 7.50 6.30
CA GLU A 41 -26.52 8.92 6.44
C GLU A 41 -25.13 9.13 7.04
N LEU A 42 -24.73 8.30 8.01
CA LEU A 42 -23.38 8.28 8.55
C LEU A 42 -22.34 7.91 7.48
N GLU A 43 -22.56 6.82 6.75
CA GLU A 43 -21.69 6.36 5.66
C GLU A 43 -21.53 7.43 4.59
N ARG A 44 -22.63 8.04 4.12
CA ARG A 44 -22.57 9.12 3.14
C ARG A 44 -21.74 10.30 3.64
N ARG A 45 -21.93 10.73 4.90
CA ARG A 45 -21.15 11.84 5.49
C ARG A 45 -19.68 11.48 5.64
N PHE A 46 -19.36 10.21 5.87
CA PHE A 46 -17.98 9.74 5.93
C PHE A 46 -17.35 9.73 4.54
N ASP A 47 -18.04 9.16 3.54
CA ASP A 47 -17.58 9.09 2.16
C ASP A 47 -17.34 10.48 1.55
N GLU A 48 -18.17 11.47 1.90
CA GLU A 48 -18.01 12.87 1.49
C GLU A 48 -16.68 13.51 1.97
N GLN A 49 -16.05 12.94 2.99
CA GLN A 49 -14.76 13.42 3.51
C GLN A 49 -13.56 12.74 2.83
N LEU A 50 -13.77 11.65 2.09
CA LEU A 50 -12.69 10.90 1.45
C LEU A 50 -12.18 11.63 0.21
N GLN A 51 -10.88 11.93 0.21
CA GLN A 51 -10.21 12.61 -0.90
C GLN A 51 -9.13 11.71 -1.49
N ALA A 52 -9.32 11.28 -2.74
CA ALA A 52 -8.37 10.40 -3.43
C ALA A 52 -6.98 11.05 -3.61
N ASP A 53 -6.92 12.38 -3.70
CA ASP A 53 -5.66 13.10 -3.83
C ASP A 53 -4.79 13.00 -2.56
N ASN A 54 -5.40 12.83 -1.38
CA ASN A 54 -4.64 12.57 -0.15
C ASN A 54 -3.85 11.26 -0.28
N LEU A 55 -4.48 10.18 -0.75
CA LEU A 55 -3.81 8.90 -0.94
C LEU A 55 -2.65 8.99 -1.94
N ARG A 56 -2.83 9.78 -3.01
CA ARG A 56 -1.77 9.98 -4.02
C ARG A 56 -0.58 10.72 -3.41
N GLU A 57 -0.83 11.79 -2.66
CA GLU A 57 0.23 12.58 -2.05
C GLU A 57 0.95 11.82 -0.93
N TRP A 58 0.21 11.11 -0.08
CA TRP A 58 0.80 10.28 0.97
C TRP A 58 1.65 9.15 0.38
N MET A 59 1.19 8.48 -0.68
CA MET A 59 2.00 7.47 -1.36
C MET A 59 3.29 8.09 -1.90
N ARG A 60 3.18 9.24 -2.60
CA ARG A 60 4.33 9.94 -3.16
C ARG A 60 5.35 10.30 -2.09
N LEU A 61 4.90 10.74 -0.92
CA LEU A 61 5.74 11.03 0.23
C LEU A 61 6.36 9.73 0.78
N LEU A 62 5.54 8.78 1.24
CA LEU A 62 5.99 7.57 1.94
C LEU A 62 6.96 6.70 1.11
N THR A 63 6.94 6.79 -0.22
CA THR A 63 7.82 6.05 -1.12
C THR A 63 8.88 6.91 -1.80
N ALA A 64 9.12 8.14 -1.36
CA ALA A 64 10.03 9.06 -2.03
C ALA A 64 11.50 8.64 -1.94
N GLU A 65 11.88 7.92 -0.87
CA GLU A 65 13.25 7.49 -0.60
C GLU A 65 13.31 6.03 -0.12
N PRO A 66 14.48 5.37 -0.19
CA PRO A 66 14.67 4.04 0.38
C PRO A 66 14.29 3.99 1.86
N PHE A 67 13.26 3.20 2.18
CA PHE A 67 12.74 3.04 3.53
C PHE A 67 12.92 1.59 4.00
N TRP A 68 13.94 1.35 4.81
CA TRP A 68 14.19 0.04 5.42
C TRP A 68 14.25 0.14 6.94
N THR A 69 14.14 -0.99 7.63
CA THR A 69 14.05 -1.05 9.10
C THR A 69 15.26 -0.38 9.76
N GLY A 70 15.03 0.75 10.44
CA GLY A 70 16.11 1.51 11.10
C GLY A 70 16.79 2.57 10.22
N SER A 71 16.35 2.76 8.98
CA SER A 71 16.82 3.88 8.14
C SER A 71 16.34 5.24 8.65
N PRO A 72 17.06 6.34 8.36
CA PRO A 72 16.62 7.69 8.71
C PRO A 72 15.23 8.03 8.16
N TYR A 73 14.98 7.72 6.88
CA TYR A 73 13.70 8.02 6.25
C TYR A 73 12.54 7.22 6.84
N ASN A 74 12.78 5.95 7.23
CA ASN A 74 11.75 5.17 7.92
C ASN A 74 11.33 5.83 9.24
N ARG A 75 12.28 6.36 10.02
CA ARG A 75 11.96 7.10 11.25
C ARG A 75 11.16 8.38 10.95
N GLU A 76 11.57 9.14 9.95
CA GLU A 76 10.84 10.35 9.52
C GLU A 76 9.39 10.00 9.14
N MET A 77 9.17 8.92 8.38
CA MET A 77 7.84 8.48 8.00
C MET A 77 7.01 7.98 9.18
N ALA A 78 7.63 7.36 10.19
CA ALA A 78 6.96 6.97 11.43
C ALA A 78 6.52 8.20 12.23
N GLU A 79 7.38 9.21 12.34
CA GLU A 79 7.09 10.48 13.02
C GLU A 79 5.98 11.26 12.29
N TRP A 80 6.08 11.39 10.96
CA TRP A 80 5.04 12.01 10.12
C TRP A 80 3.70 11.29 10.25
N THR A 81 3.69 9.95 10.22
CA THR A 81 2.47 9.17 10.39
C THR A 81 1.86 9.43 11.76
N ALA A 82 2.66 9.43 12.82
CA ALA A 82 2.19 9.72 14.16
C ALA A 82 1.57 11.12 14.28
N GLU A 83 2.14 12.13 13.60
CA GLU A 83 1.57 13.47 13.52
C GLU A 83 0.19 13.47 12.83
N GLN A 84 0.04 12.77 11.70
CA GLN A 84 -1.26 12.68 11.02
C GLN A 84 -2.34 12.10 11.94
N PHE A 85 -2.04 11.02 12.66
CA PHE A 85 -2.98 10.42 13.60
C PHE A 85 -3.33 11.36 14.76
N ARG A 86 -2.37 12.11 15.30
CA ARG A 86 -2.66 13.11 16.33
C ARG A 86 -3.58 14.21 15.82
N ASP A 87 -3.35 14.69 14.60
CA ASP A 87 -4.17 15.72 13.96
C ASP A 87 -5.61 15.23 13.73
N TRP A 88 -5.79 13.93 13.50
CA TRP A 88 -7.12 13.30 13.39
C TRP A 88 -7.78 13.03 14.75
N GLY A 89 -7.11 13.35 15.86
CA GLY A 89 -7.65 13.25 17.21
C GLY A 89 -7.42 11.91 17.90
N PHE A 90 -6.49 11.08 17.41
CA PHE A 90 -6.08 9.85 18.10
C PHE A 90 -5.06 10.14 19.22
N ASP A 91 -5.04 9.27 20.22
CA ASP A 91 -3.94 9.17 21.17
C ASP A 91 -2.83 8.31 20.56
N VAL A 92 -1.60 8.81 20.49
CA VAL A 92 -0.54 8.24 19.65
C VAL A 92 0.80 8.20 20.37
N GLU A 93 1.35 6.99 20.45
CA GLU A 93 2.69 6.69 20.96
C GLU A 93 3.52 5.97 19.88
N ILE A 94 4.83 6.23 19.84
CA ILE A 94 5.77 5.49 19.00
C ILE A 94 6.56 4.57 19.92
N GLU A 95 6.41 3.27 19.71
CA GLU A 95 7.13 2.23 20.44
C GLU A 95 8.43 1.86 19.73
N GLU A 96 9.54 1.84 20.45
CA GLU A 96 10.86 1.50 19.91
C GLU A 96 11.33 0.14 20.38
N TYR A 97 11.78 -0.69 19.44
CA TYR A 97 12.35 -2.01 19.72
C TYR A 97 13.76 -2.13 19.16
N GLN A 98 14.65 -2.71 19.96
CA GLN A 98 16.01 -3.03 19.54
C GLN A 98 16.04 -4.46 19.01
N VAL A 99 16.21 -4.61 17.70
CA VAL A 99 16.15 -5.90 16.99
C VAL A 99 17.43 -6.17 16.21
N LEU A 100 17.72 -7.45 15.98
CA LEU A 100 18.81 -7.84 15.09
C LEU A 100 18.40 -7.58 13.64
N TYR A 101 19.13 -6.68 12.98
CA TYR A 101 18.94 -6.37 11.56
C TYR A 101 20.28 -6.45 10.81
N PRO A 102 20.50 -7.49 9.98
CA PRO A 102 21.77 -7.70 9.30
C PRO A 102 21.92 -6.77 8.09
N LEU A 103 23.03 -6.04 8.00
CA LEU A 103 23.40 -5.25 6.83
C LEU A 103 24.70 -5.79 6.23
N PRO A 104 24.74 -6.09 4.93
CA PRO A 104 25.94 -6.62 4.30
C PRO A 104 27.01 -5.52 4.18
N ARG A 105 28.27 -5.88 4.41
CA ARG A 105 29.41 -4.96 4.23
C ARG A 105 30.08 -5.12 2.87
N ILE A 106 30.21 -6.37 2.43
CA ILE A 106 30.87 -6.76 1.19
C ILE A 106 29.97 -7.79 0.52
N ARG A 107 29.84 -7.70 -0.80
CA ARG A 107 29.15 -8.69 -1.62
C ARG A 107 29.86 -8.77 -2.95
N GLU A 108 30.15 -9.98 -3.36
CA GLU A 108 30.82 -10.27 -4.62
C GLU A 108 30.33 -11.63 -5.11
N LEU A 109 30.14 -11.73 -6.43
CA LEU A 109 29.78 -12.98 -7.09
C LEU A 109 30.51 -13.01 -8.43
N GLU A 110 31.41 -13.97 -8.57
CA GLU A 110 32.25 -14.11 -9.76
C GLU A 110 32.19 -15.53 -10.32
N LEU A 111 32.05 -15.63 -11.64
CA LEU A 111 32.40 -16.82 -12.38
C LEU A 111 33.89 -16.73 -12.71
N LEU A 112 34.70 -17.66 -12.22
CA LEU A 112 36.16 -17.64 -12.43
C LEU A 112 36.59 -18.39 -13.71
N SER A 113 35.81 -19.39 -14.13
CA SER A 113 36.11 -20.32 -15.22
C SER A 113 34.80 -20.85 -15.83
N PRO A 114 34.75 -21.19 -17.13
CA PRO A 114 35.81 -21.08 -18.14
C PRO A 114 36.04 -19.65 -18.64
N THR A 115 35.14 -18.72 -18.31
CA THR A 115 35.26 -17.29 -18.60
C THR A 115 35.10 -16.52 -17.32
N ARG A 116 35.87 -15.42 -17.16
CA ARG A 116 35.71 -14.52 -16.03
C ARG A 116 34.50 -13.63 -16.22
N TYR A 117 33.63 -13.59 -15.22
CA TYR A 117 32.49 -12.68 -15.18
C TYR A 117 32.20 -12.28 -13.74
N THR A 118 32.18 -10.97 -13.47
CA THR A 118 31.78 -10.40 -12.19
C THR A 118 30.33 -9.94 -12.31
N ALA A 119 29.44 -10.49 -11.46
CA ALA A 119 28.02 -10.16 -11.53
C ALA A 119 27.75 -8.74 -11.02
N MET A 120 26.92 -8.00 -11.76
CA MET A 120 26.37 -6.75 -11.26
C MET A 120 25.34 -7.06 -10.17
N LEU A 121 25.71 -6.87 -8.91
CA LEU A 121 24.81 -7.08 -7.77
C LEU A 121 24.02 -5.81 -7.41
N ARG A 122 23.51 -5.14 -8.44
CA ARG A 122 22.74 -3.90 -8.36
C ARG A 122 21.71 -3.88 -9.47
N GLU A 123 20.51 -3.42 -9.16
CA GLU A 123 19.47 -3.29 -10.17
C GLU A 123 19.64 -1.96 -10.91
N PRO A 124 19.51 -1.96 -12.25
CA PRO A 124 19.55 -0.73 -13.03
C PRO A 124 18.31 0.13 -12.76
N PRO A 125 18.39 1.46 -12.98
CA PRO A 125 17.22 2.31 -12.91
C PRO A 125 16.20 1.93 -13.99
N VAL A 126 14.92 2.12 -13.67
CA VAL A 126 13.77 1.84 -14.52
C VAL A 126 13.26 3.14 -15.14
N GLU A 127 13.07 3.15 -16.45
CA GLU A 127 12.54 4.31 -17.16
C GLU A 127 11.14 4.67 -16.68
N GLY A 128 10.93 5.96 -16.34
CA GLY A 128 9.67 6.46 -15.80
C GLY A 128 9.51 6.31 -14.29
N ASP A 129 10.44 5.65 -13.59
CA ASP A 129 10.48 5.57 -12.13
C ASP A 129 11.71 6.30 -11.58
N ALA A 130 11.50 7.53 -11.09
CA ALA A 130 12.56 8.33 -10.51
C ALA A 130 13.18 7.70 -9.25
N THR A 131 12.41 6.92 -8.48
CA THR A 131 12.86 6.34 -7.22
C THR A 131 13.83 5.17 -7.43
N SER A 132 13.68 4.44 -8.54
CA SER A 132 14.59 3.36 -8.94
C SER A 132 16.04 3.82 -9.19
N ALA A 133 16.24 5.12 -9.40
CA ALA A 133 17.56 5.72 -9.62
C ALA A 133 18.20 6.28 -8.33
N ILE A 134 17.51 6.21 -7.19
CA ILE A 134 18.02 6.69 -5.90
C ILE A 134 19.01 5.65 -5.35
N GLU A 135 20.25 6.09 -5.14
CA GLU A 135 21.34 5.23 -4.65
C GLU A 135 21.75 5.54 -3.23
N GLU A 136 21.51 6.76 -2.78
CA GLU A 136 21.76 7.14 -1.41
C GLU A 136 20.84 6.36 -0.47
N ASN A 137 21.40 5.82 0.61
CA ASN A 137 20.69 5.01 1.60
C ASN A 137 19.97 3.75 1.06
N ARG A 138 20.16 3.40 -0.22
CA ARG A 138 19.61 2.19 -0.83
C ARG A 138 20.21 0.95 -0.18
N LEU A 139 19.35 0.00 0.20
CA LEU A 139 19.83 -1.30 0.61
C LEU A 139 20.44 -2.03 -0.59
N PRO A 140 21.67 -2.54 -0.47
CA PRO A 140 22.21 -3.44 -1.48
C PRO A 140 21.37 -4.72 -1.56
N THR A 141 21.44 -5.45 -2.68
CA THR A 141 20.73 -6.74 -2.81
C THR A 141 21.41 -7.82 -1.94
N TYR A 142 20.66 -8.53 -1.10
CA TYR A 142 21.24 -9.57 -0.24
C TYR A 142 20.15 -10.48 0.32
N ASN A 143 20.57 -11.63 0.84
CA ASN A 143 19.71 -12.49 1.62
C ASN A 143 19.93 -12.16 3.11
N ALA A 144 18.90 -11.61 3.75
CA ALA A 144 18.96 -11.29 5.17
C ALA A 144 19.27 -12.55 5.99
N PHE A 145 20.11 -12.40 7.02
CA PHE A 145 20.58 -13.47 7.91
C PHE A 145 21.46 -14.54 7.26
N SER A 146 21.92 -14.34 6.01
CA SER A 146 22.97 -15.18 5.43
C SER A 146 24.25 -15.09 6.26
N ALA A 147 24.98 -16.21 6.34
CA ALA A 147 26.27 -16.25 7.02
C ALA A 147 27.34 -15.51 6.22
N ASP A 148 28.31 -14.93 6.93
CA ASP A 148 29.50 -14.38 6.30
C ASP A 148 30.37 -15.52 5.75
N GLY A 149 30.96 -15.32 4.57
CA GLY A 149 31.88 -16.30 3.97
C GLY A 149 32.41 -15.86 2.61
N ASP A 150 33.52 -16.48 2.23
CA ASP A 150 34.10 -16.45 0.88
C ASP A 150 34.25 -17.91 0.44
N VAL A 151 33.43 -18.31 -0.54
CA VAL A 151 33.30 -19.70 -0.99
C VAL A 151 33.50 -19.74 -2.50
N THR A 152 34.42 -20.60 -2.95
CA THR A 152 34.66 -20.89 -4.36
C THR A 152 34.42 -22.37 -4.61
N ALA A 153 33.47 -22.70 -5.48
CA ALA A 153 33.08 -24.07 -5.81
C ALA A 153 32.53 -24.17 -7.24
N GLU A 154 32.22 -25.39 -7.70
CA GLU A 154 31.49 -25.61 -8.94
C GLU A 154 30.02 -25.18 -8.80
N LEU A 155 29.41 -24.70 -9.88
CA LEU A 155 28.01 -24.27 -9.90
C LEU A 155 27.11 -25.42 -10.35
N VAL A 156 26.16 -25.81 -9.49
CA VAL A 156 25.11 -26.79 -9.80
C VAL A 156 23.75 -26.10 -9.79
N TYR A 157 22.93 -26.33 -10.82
CA TYR A 157 21.56 -25.83 -10.89
C TYR A 157 20.59 -26.81 -10.21
N VAL A 158 19.84 -26.33 -9.22
CA VAL A 158 18.93 -27.15 -8.39
C VAL A 158 17.48 -26.66 -8.42
N ASN A 159 17.00 -26.18 -9.57
CA ASN A 159 15.60 -25.77 -9.76
C ASN A 159 15.08 -24.82 -8.65
N GLN A 160 14.20 -25.28 -7.75
CA GLN A 160 13.65 -24.46 -6.65
C GLN A 160 14.39 -24.63 -5.33
N GLY A 161 15.33 -25.58 -5.23
CA GLY A 161 16.07 -25.87 -4.01
C GLY A 161 15.23 -26.57 -2.94
N VAL A 162 14.19 -27.32 -3.34
CA VAL A 162 13.40 -28.13 -2.40
C VAL A 162 14.01 -29.53 -2.26
N PRO A 163 13.77 -30.28 -1.17
CA PRO A 163 14.39 -31.60 -0.96
C PRO A 163 14.27 -32.56 -2.15
N ALA A 164 13.12 -32.59 -2.84
CA ALA A 164 12.91 -33.43 -4.02
C ALA A 164 13.83 -33.06 -5.21
N ASP A 165 14.23 -31.80 -5.35
CA ASP A 165 15.16 -31.39 -6.41
C ASP A 165 16.56 -31.98 -6.17
N TYR A 166 16.97 -32.12 -4.90
CA TYR A 166 18.25 -32.74 -4.52
C TYR A 166 18.25 -34.25 -4.71
N GLU A 167 17.14 -34.94 -4.41
CA GLU A 167 16.99 -36.37 -4.71
C GLU A 167 17.14 -36.64 -6.22
N VAL A 168 16.66 -35.74 -7.07
CA VAL A 168 16.83 -35.84 -8.52
C VAL A 168 18.31 -35.72 -8.91
N LEU A 169 19.06 -34.77 -8.31
CA LEU A 169 20.50 -34.62 -8.56
C LEU A 169 21.29 -35.86 -8.11
N GLU A 170 20.98 -36.40 -6.93
CA GLU A 170 21.60 -37.62 -6.41
C GLU A 170 21.35 -38.82 -7.33
N ASN A 171 20.10 -39.00 -7.80
CA ASN A 171 19.75 -40.05 -8.77
C ASN A 171 20.46 -39.89 -10.13
N MET A 172 20.86 -38.66 -10.47
CA MET A 172 21.70 -38.36 -11.65
C MET A 172 23.20 -38.54 -11.37
N GLY A 173 23.60 -38.84 -10.13
CA GLY A 173 24.98 -38.98 -9.71
C GLY A 173 25.73 -37.65 -9.58
N ILE A 174 25.01 -36.55 -9.33
CA ILE A 174 25.58 -35.21 -9.10
C ILE A 174 25.68 -34.98 -7.59
N ASP A 175 26.90 -34.76 -7.11
CA ASP A 175 27.20 -34.45 -5.71
C ASP A 175 27.15 -32.93 -5.44
N VAL A 176 26.65 -32.54 -4.27
CA VAL A 176 26.49 -31.14 -3.84
C VAL A 176 26.96 -30.89 -2.40
N GLU A 177 27.61 -31.88 -1.76
CA GLU A 177 28.23 -31.73 -0.43
C GLU A 177 29.57 -30.97 -0.45
#